data_AF-A0A8T5H4A2-F1
#
_entry.id   AF-A0A8T5H4A2-F1
#
_cell.length_a   1.000
_cell.length_b   1.000
_cell.length_c   1.000
_cell.angle_alpha   90.00
_cell.angle_beta   90.00
_cell.angle_gamma   90.00
#
_symmetry.space_group_name_H-M   'P 1'
#
loop_
_entity.id
_entity.type
_entity.pdbx_description
1 polymer ?
#
loop_
_entity_poly.entity_id
_entity_poly.type
_entity_poly.pdbx_seq_one_letter_code
_entity_poly.pdbx_strand_id
1 'polypeptide(L)'
;MDVRIISKTPLTIAEVKETLDNLEKKGELSGSQQKIKDFTTRFNKLNKDSAAKLIKEINSVDIPRITEEAVVEITNLLPKTEGELNAIFGGKHITVTKENLKKILDIIKSQ
;
A
#
# COMPACT_ATOMS: atom_id res chain seq x y z
N MET A 1 6.35 6.79 -32.09
CA MET A 1 6.87 7.43 -30.86
C MET A 1 7.17 6.32 -29.87
N ASP A 2 8.43 6.17 -29.47
CA ASP A 2 8.79 5.18 -28.45
C ASP A 2 8.46 5.73 -27.07
N VAL A 3 7.52 5.07 -26.38
CA VAL A 3 7.18 5.41 -25.00
C VAL A 3 8.31 4.93 -24.10
N ARG A 4 8.84 5.82 -23.26
CA ARG A 4 9.87 5.49 -22.24
C ARG A 4 9.33 5.81 -20.85
N ILE A 5 9.60 4.92 -19.90
CA ILE A 5 9.22 5.11 -18.50
C ILE A 5 10.29 5.99 -17.85
N ILE A 6 9.88 7.15 -17.32
CA ILE A 6 10.76 8.10 -16.62
C ILE A 6 10.80 7.79 -15.12
N SER A 7 9.66 7.43 -14.54
CA SER A 7 9.52 7.06 -13.13
C SER A 7 8.34 6.10 -12.94
N LYS A 8 8.36 5.35 -11.83
CA LYS A 8 7.29 4.46 -11.42
C LYS A 8 7.23 4.47 -9.90
N THR A 9 6.03 4.65 -9.36
CA THR A 9 5.78 4.64 -7.91
C THR A 9 4.52 3.79 -7.66
N PRO A 10 4.55 2.86 -6.70
CA PRO A 10 3.36 2.10 -6.33
C PRO A 10 2.33 3.00 -5.65
N LEU A 11 1.04 2.66 -5.79
CA LEU A 11 -0.07 3.37 -5.15
C LEU A 11 -0.83 2.43 -4.21
N THR A 12 -1.27 2.97 -3.08
CA THR A 12 -2.16 2.29 -2.14
C THR A 12 -3.58 2.18 -2.69
N ILE A 13 -4.36 1.23 -2.15
CA ILE A 13 -5.80 1.11 -2.43
C ILE A 13 -6.52 2.44 -2.12
N ALA A 14 -6.09 3.13 -1.06
CA ALA A 14 -6.64 4.43 -0.66
C ALA A 14 -6.40 5.52 -1.73
N GLU A 15 -5.18 5.60 -2.26
CA GLU A 15 -4.83 6.55 -3.33
C GLU A 15 -5.53 6.22 -4.66
N VAL A 16 -5.63 4.93 -5.00
CA VAL A 16 -6.36 4.49 -6.19
C VAL A 16 -7.84 4.84 -6.06
N LYS A 17 -8.45 4.62 -4.89
CA LYS A 17 -9.84 5.01 -4.62
C LYS A 17 -10.05 6.49 -4.86
N GLU A 18 -9.25 7.35 -4.25
CA GLU A 18 -9.38 8.80 -4.39
C GLU A 18 -9.15 9.26 -5.84
N THR A 19 -8.22 8.61 -6.55
CA THR A 19 -7.99 8.87 -7.99
C THR A 19 -9.25 8.57 -8.80
N LEU A 20 -9.92 7.44 -8.55
CA LEU A 20 -11.15 7.07 -9.25
C LEU A 20 -12.34 7.96 -8.86
N ASP A 21 -12.47 8.31 -7.57
CA ASP A 21 -13.50 9.24 -7.10
C ASP A 21 -13.35 10.63 -7.76
N ASN A 22 -12.11 11.10 -7.95
CA ASN A 22 -11.83 12.36 -8.63
C ASN A 22 -12.04 12.29 -10.16
N LEU A 23 -11.82 11.12 -10.77
CA LEU A 23 -12.11 10.90 -12.19
C LEU A 23 -13.63 10.88 -12.44
N GLU A 24 -14.40 10.21 -11.58
CA GLU A 24 -15.87 10.14 -11.70
C GLU A 24 -16.51 11.53 -11.62
N LYS A 25 -15.99 12.43 -10.78
CA LYS A 25 -16.44 13.82 -10.71
C LYS A 25 -16.23 14.59 -12.03
N LYS A 26 -15.31 14.14 -12.88
CA LYS A 26 -14.96 14.78 -14.15
C LYS A 26 -15.65 14.14 -15.35
N GLY A 27 -16.30 13.00 -15.18
CA GLY A 27 -16.99 12.27 -16.24
C GLY A 27 -17.24 10.81 -15.87
N GLU A 28 -17.94 10.09 -16.75
CA GLU A 28 -18.24 8.68 -16.52
C GLU A 28 -16.98 7.81 -16.53
N LEU A 29 -16.89 6.91 -15.56
CA LEU A 29 -15.85 5.89 -15.53
C LEU A 29 -16.13 4.80 -16.57
N SER A 30 -15.07 4.31 -17.20
CA SER A 30 -15.18 3.09 -18.03
C SER A 30 -15.57 1.87 -17.18
N GLY A 31 -16.13 0.84 -17.82
CA GLY A 31 -16.54 -0.38 -17.10
C GLY A 31 -15.43 -1.06 -16.31
N SER A 32 -14.17 -0.97 -16.76
CA SER A 32 -13.01 -1.48 -16.00
C SER A 32 -12.68 -0.60 -14.79
N GLN A 33 -12.71 0.72 -14.95
CA GLN A 33 -12.50 1.66 -13.85
C GLN A 33 -13.58 1.53 -12.77
N GLN A 34 -14.83 1.32 -13.18
CA GLN A 34 -15.93 1.08 -12.24
C GLN A 34 -15.67 -0.16 -11.38
N LYS A 35 -15.27 -1.28 -11.99
CA LYS A 35 -14.92 -2.51 -11.24
C LYS A 35 -13.78 -2.30 -10.24
N ILE A 36 -12.77 -1.51 -10.62
CA ILE A 36 -11.66 -1.17 -9.71
C ILE A 36 -12.16 -0.25 -8.59
N LYS A 37 -13.06 0.70 -8.89
CA LYS A 37 -13.68 1.57 -7.88
C LYS A 37 -14.50 0.75 -6.87
N ASP A 38 -15.27 -0.23 -7.34
CA ASP A 38 -16.05 -1.11 -6.48
C ASP A 38 -15.13 -1.94 -5.57
N PHE A 39 -14.03 -2.48 -6.13
CA PHE A 39 -13.01 -3.18 -5.36
C PHE A 39 -12.38 -2.28 -4.30
N THR A 40 -11.90 -1.10 -4.69
CA THR A 40 -11.26 -0.17 -3.76
C THR A 40 -12.25 0.31 -2.70
N THR A 41 -13.51 0.55 -3.04
CA THR A 41 -14.55 0.92 -2.06
C THR A 41 -14.77 -0.19 -1.03
N ARG A 42 -14.73 -1.47 -1.45
CA ARG A 42 -14.95 -2.62 -0.56
C ARG A 42 -13.75 -2.98 0.31
N PHE A 43 -12.53 -2.88 -0.25
CA PHE A 43 -11.31 -3.40 0.39
C PHE A 43 -10.42 -2.31 0.98
N ASN A 44 -10.74 -1.03 0.78
CA ASN A 44 -9.99 0.05 1.37
C ASN A 44 -10.15 0.09 2.89
N LYS A 45 -9.04 -0.10 3.61
CA LYS A 45 -9.01 -0.11 5.07
C LYS A 45 -8.69 1.25 5.69
N LEU A 46 -8.02 2.14 4.95
CA LEU A 46 -7.56 3.44 5.42
C LEU A 46 -7.98 4.54 4.45
N ASN A 47 -8.20 5.76 4.94
CA ASN A 47 -8.26 6.91 4.04
C ASN A 47 -6.85 7.26 3.51
N LYS A 48 -6.76 8.13 2.51
CA LYS A 48 -5.48 8.51 1.89
C LYS A 48 -4.49 9.12 2.89
N ASP A 49 -4.95 9.99 3.78
CA ASP A 49 -4.07 10.66 4.74
C ASP A 49 -3.49 9.68 5.76
N SER A 50 -4.32 8.78 6.29
CA SER A 50 -3.90 7.69 7.16
C SER A 50 -2.95 6.73 6.46
N ALA A 51 -3.22 6.37 5.21
CA ALA A 51 -2.33 5.52 4.41
C ALA A 51 -0.96 6.20 4.19
N ALA A 52 -0.95 7.48 3.81
CA ALA A 52 0.27 8.25 3.62
C ALA A 52 1.06 8.43 4.92
N LYS A 53 0.38 8.60 6.06
CA LYS A 53 1.00 8.65 7.38
C LYS A 53 1.64 7.32 7.75
N LEU A 54 0.92 6.21 7.57
CA LEU A 54 1.43 4.87 7.87
C LEU A 54 2.67 4.53 7.02
N ILE A 55 2.68 4.87 5.73
CA ILE A 55 3.86 4.69 4.86
C ILE A 55 5.08 5.41 5.44
N LYS A 56 4.92 6.67 5.86
CA LYS A 56 6.01 7.45 6.46
C LYS A 56 6.51 6.83 7.75
N GLU A 57 5.61 6.35 8.61
CA GLU A 57 5.96 5.70 9.87
C GLU A 57 6.71 4.39 9.62
N ILE A 58 6.26 3.53 8.69
CA ILE A 58 6.96 2.29 8.34
C ILE A 58 8.35 2.58 7.77
N ASN A 59 8.47 3.56 6.87
CA ASN A 59 9.76 3.94 6.28
C ASN A 59 10.75 4.49 7.33
N SER A 60 10.27 5.07 8.43
CA SER A 60 11.13 5.57 9.51
C SER A 60 11.85 4.48 10.30
N VAL A 61 11.41 3.22 10.18
CA VAL A 61 12.06 2.07 10.83
C VAL A 61 13.38 1.67 10.14
N ASP A 62 13.66 2.24 8.95
CA ASP A 62 14.88 2.04 8.16
C ASP A 62 15.26 0.55 7.99
N ILE A 63 14.30 -0.23 7.51
CA ILE A 63 14.48 -1.68 7.35
C ILE A 63 15.30 -1.92 6.08
N PRO A 64 16.46 -2.59 6.19
CA PRO A 64 17.31 -2.83 5.03
C PRO A 64 16.57 -3.57 3.92
N ARG A 65 16.67 -3.04 2.69
CA ARG A 65 16.15 -3.67 1.45
C ARG A 65 14.63 -3.77 1.37
N ILE A 66 13.88 -3.11 2.26
CA ILE A 66 12.42 -3.00 2.11
C ILE A 66 12.11 -2.17 0.86
N THR A 67 11.20 -2.66 0.02
CA THR A 67 10.81 -1.96 -1.21
C THR A 67 9.55 -1.14 -0.99
N GLU A 68 9.35 -0.10 -1.78
CA GLU A 68 8.13 0.73 -1.73
C GLU A 68 6.88 -0.11 -1.95
N GLU A 69 6.92 -1.14 -2.81
CA GLU A 69 5.78 -2.03 -3.03
C GLU A 69 5.43 -2.83 -1.77
N ALA A 70 6.44 -3.30 -1.03
CA ALA A 70 6.20 -4.02 0.22
C ALA A 70 5.56 -3.11 1.27
N VAL A 71 6.00 -1.84 1.36
CA VAL A 71 5.40 -0.87 2.29
C VAL A 71 3.95 -0.58 1.90
N VAL A 72 3.66 -0.39 0.61
CA VAL A 72 2.30 -0.23 0.10
C VAL A 72 1.43 -1.46 0.38
N GLU A 73 1.94 -2.68 0.20
CA GLU A 73 1.22 -3.91 0.54
C GLU A 73 0.93 -4.02 2.04
N ILE A 74 1.88 -3.67 2.91
CA ILE A 74 1.66 -3.62 4.36
C ILE A 74 0.55 -2.62 4.70
N THR A 75 0.58 -1.41 4.12
CA THR A 75 -0.44 -0.38 4.31
C THR A 75 -1.82 -0.83 3.85
N ASN A 76 -1.90 -1.55 2.72
CA ASN A 76 -3.16 -2.06 2.19
C ASN A 76 -3.73 -3.23 3.01
N LEU A 77 -2.86 -4.12 3.49
CA LEU A 77 -3.26 -5.36 4.14
C LEU A 77 -3.43 -5.21 5.65
N LEU A 78 -2.75 -4.26 6.31
CA LEU A 78 -2.75 -4.09 7.76
C LEU A 78 -2.57 -5.41 8.51
N PRO A 79 -1.43 -6.12 8.30
CA PRO A 79 -1.18 -7.40 8.94
C PRO A 79 -1.23 -7.28 10.46
N LYS A 80 -1.86 -8.27 11.11
CA LYS A 80 -2.04 -8.33 12.56
C LYS A 80 -1.07 -9.28 13.24
N THR A 81 -0.45 -10.17 12.47
CA THR A 81 0.45 -11.21 12.98
C THR A 81 1.78 -11.20 12.24
N GLU A 82 2.84 -11.71 12.87
CA GLU A 82 4.15 -11.89 12.23
C GLU A 82 4.06 -12.80 10.99
N GLY A 83 3.16 -13.79 11.01
CA GLY A 83 2.93 -14.67 9.87
C GLY A 83 2.37 -13.93 8.65
N GLU A 84 1.34 -13.10 8.86
CA GLU A 84 0.76 -12.27 7.80
C GLU A 84 1.79 -11.27 7.25
N LEU A 85 2.55 -10.62 8.14
CA LEU A 85 3.58 -9.66 7.73
C LEU A 85 4.72 -10.36 6.97
N ASN A 86 5.17 -11.54 7.41
CA ASN A 86 6.17 -12.33 6.70
C ASN A 86 5.68 -12.81 5.33
N ALA A 87 4.39 -13.12 5.19
CA ALA A 87 3.83 -13.54 3.90
C ALA A 87 3.97 -12.45 2.83
N ILE A 88 3.93 -11.17 3.20
CA ILE A 88 4.15 -10.02 2.28
C ILE A 88 5.59 -9.99 1.74
N PHE A 89 6.53 -10.51 2.51
CA PHE A 89 7.93 -10.66 2.10
C PHE A 89 8.20 -12.00 1.40
N GLY A 90 7.22 -12.90 1.35
CA GLY A 90 7.32 -14.21 0.71
C GLY A 90 7.73 -14.09 -0.75
N GLY A 91 8.80 -14.80 -1.14
CA GLY A 91 9.34 -14.76 -2.50
C GLY A 91 10.22 -13.55 -2.82
N LYS A 92 10.37 -12.59 -1.91
CA LYS A 92 11.33 -11.46 -2.03
C LYS A 92 12.66 -11.86 -1.39
N HIS A 93 13.79 -11.40 -1.94
CA HIS A 93 15.12 -11.62 -1.35
C HIS A 93 15.38 -10.68 -0.15
N ILE A 94 14.45 -10.64 0.80
CA ILE A 94 14.51 -9.84 2.02
C ILE A 94 14.26 -10.74 3.23
N THR A 95 15.13 -10.63 4.23
CA THR A 95 14.94 -11.26 5.52
C THR A 95 14.79 -10.15 6.55
N VAL A 96 13.58 -10.01 7.09
CA VAL A 96 13.28 -9.02 8.12
C VAL A 96 13.48 -9.68 9.48
N THR A 97 14.22 -9.01 10.37
CA THR A 97 14.47 -9.51 11.73
C THR A 97 13.17 -9.52 12.54
N LYS A 98 13.04 -10.42 13.51
CA LYS A 98 11.87 -10.43 14.42
C LYS A 98 11.65 -9.08 15.11
N GLU A 99 12.73 -8.39 15.45
CA GLU A 99 12.68 -7.05 16.02
C GLU A 99 12.02 -6.05 15.06
N ASN A 100 12.42 -6.03 13.79
CA ASN A 100 11.85 -5.13 12.79
C ASN A 100 10.39 -5.48 12.45
N LEU A 101 10.05 -6.77 12.40
CA LEU A 101 8.66 -7.21 12.24
C LEU A 101 7.79 -6.68 13.39
N LYS A 102 8.27 -6.79 14.63
CA LYS A 102 7.55 -6.28 15.80
C LYS A 102 7.37 -4.75 15.75
N LYS A 103 8.41 -3.99 15.36
CA LYS A 103 8.31 -2.54 15.17
C LYS A 103 7.22 -2.16 14.16
N ILE A 104 7.18 -2.83 13.01
CA ILE A 104 6.12 -2.61 11.99
C ILE A 104 4.74 -2.93 12.58
N LEU A 105 4.58 -4.08 13.25
CA LEU A 105 3.29 -4.47 13.83
C LEU A 105 2.82 -3.48 14.90
N ASP A 106 3.72 -2.92 15.69
CA ASP A 106 3.38 -1.92 16.71
C ASP A 106 2.96 -0.57 16.08
N ILE A 107 3.57 -0.18 14.96
CA ILE A 107 3.11 0.97 14.16
C ILE A 107 1.70 0.73 13.61
N ILE A 108 1.43 -0.46 13.06
CA ILE A 108 0.13 -0.82 12.48
C ILE A 108 -0.98 -0.82 13.53
N LYS A 109 -0.70 -1.27 14.76
CA LYS A 109 -1.67 -1.25 15.87
C LYS A 109 -2.12 0.15 16.27
N SER A 110 -1.35 1.17 15.90
CA SER A 110 -1.61 2.58 16.25
C SER A 110 -2.44 3.33 15.20
N GLN A 111 -2.94 2.63 14.17
CA GLN A 111 -3.75 3.19 13.09
C GLN A 111 -5.25 3.07 13.33
#